data_AF-A0A1Q3TI41-F1
#
_entry.id   AF-A0A1Q3TI41-F1
#
_cell.length_a   1.000
_cell.length_b   1.000
_cell.length_c   1.000
_cell.angle_alpha   90.00
_cell.angle_beta   90.00
_cell.angle_gamma   90.00
#
_symmetry.space_group_name_H-M   'P 1'
#
loop_
_entity.id
_entity.type
_entity.pdbx_description
1 polymer ?
#
loop_
_entity_poly.entity_id
_entity_poly.type
_entity_poly.pdbx_seq_one_letter_code
_entity_poly.pdbx_strand_id
1 'polypeptide(L)'
;MSVQRLPQAVLCILLLAHFSVTHAQKNTRPKPAPELTPDTVISSADTLPIRAMDSVQIATHPAQNTTVLLLKETPGKDNMKYVFPILTLLLGILVNRVIDYFSQHKRVSRTGRRWKAELTLMESPIQQQIDSLDTFVKELNKDVYDIPKLSIFPSLKGDVFRSLDKSELLSYIQRKSRNYTEAVKKANKVVGTVDILTNHYDVLKEKFNEFLAKTSQCNQELTEHLQHLLRSFSQYGTAVEKQHGGANPLSDDGYRSLHDLFDAHIYPKQDTGDYDIYELKDRFFIPLIEALGHLRHDDRTLDIQDHATACLNTIHAIKAEKGYMVHNAGIIKERYEASLKELPDILKKMP
;
A
#
# COMPACT_ATOMS: atom_id res chain seq x y z
N MET A 1 -29.87 -14.19 6.78
CA MET A 1 -30.41 -13.44 5.62
C MET A 1 -31.47 -12.47 6.13
N SER A 2 -31.30 -11.16 5.96
CA SER A 2 -32.33 -10.18 6.36
C SER A 2 -32.95 -9.52 5.12
N VAL A 3 -34.28 -9.51 5.05
CA VAL A 3 -35.02 -8.92 3.94
C VAL A 3 -34.92 -7.40 4.04
N GLN A 4 -34.37 -6.76 3.00
CA GLN A 4 -34.32 -5.31 2.90
C GLN A 4 -35.74 -4.73 2.83
N ARG A 5 -36.21 -4.11 3.92
CA ARG A 5 -37.41 -3.27 3.86
C ARG A 5 -37.04 -1.94 3.20
N LEU A 6 -37.70 -1.62 2.08
CA LEU A 6 -37.72 -0.26 1.56
C LEU A 6 -38.27 0.69 2.66
N PRO A 7 -37.76 1.93 2.80
CA PRO A 7 -38.38 2.89 3.71
C PRO A 7 -39.83 3.11 3.30
N GLN A 8 -40.77 3.08 4.24
CA GLN A 8 -42.21 3.23 3.94
C GLN A 8 -42.52 4.48 3.11
N ALA A 9 -41.78 5.58 3.29
CA ALA A 9 -41.90 6.78 2.47
C ALA A 9 -41.65 6.54 0.97
N VAL A 10 -40.68 5.70 0.60
CA VAL A 10 -40.40 5.37 -0.82
C VAL A 10 -41.50 4.48 -1.39
N LEU A 11 -42.02 3.55 -0.60
CA LEU A 11 -43.18 2.74 -1.01
C LEU A 11 -44.43 3.60 -1.21
N CYS A 12 -44.70 4.57 -0.32
CA CYS A 12 -45.79 5.52 -0.47
C CYS A 12 -45.65 6.40 -1.71
N ILE A 13 -44.45 6.90 -2.03
CA ILE A 13 -44.21 7.72 -3.23
C ILE A 13 -44.42 6.89 -4.51
N LEU A 14 -43.92 5.64 -4.55
CA LEU A 14 -44.14 4.74 -5.69
C LEU A 14 -45.62 4.35 -5.85
N LEU A 15 -46.33 4.09 -4.74
CA LEU A 15 -47.77 3.82 -4.76
C LEU A 15 -48.58 5.03 -5.23
N LEU A 16 -48.26 6.25 -4.78
CA LEU A 16 -48.91 7.49 -5.22
C LEU A 16 -48.65 7.76 -6.72
N ALA A 17 -47.45 7.46 -7.22
CA ALA A 17 -47.15 7.55 -8.65
C ALA A 17 -47.98 6.53 -9.46
N HIS A 18 -48.08 5.28 -9.01
CA HIS A 18 -48.91 4.27 -9.68
C HIS A 18 -50.41 4.59 -9.62
N PHE A 19 -50.91 5.12 -8.50
CA PHE A 19 -52.31 5.56 -8.38
C PHE A 19 -52.63 6.71 -9.35
N SER A 20 -51.70 7.65 -9.50
CA SER A 20 -51.86 8.80 -10.41
C SER A 20 -51.91 8.37 -11.88
N VAL A 21 -51.08 7.41 -12.29
CA VAL A 21 -51.07 6.88 -13.67
C VAL A 21 -52.31 6.04 -13.96
N THR A 22 -52.73 5.19 -13.02
CA THR A 22 -53.91 4.32 -13.21
C THR A 22 -55.25 5.08 -13.17
N HIS A 23 -55.35 6.19 -12.44
CA HIS A 23 -56.52 7.07 -12.51
C HIS A 23 -56.61 7.83 -13.85
N ALA A 24 -55.47 8.20 -14.46
CA ALA A 24 -55.45 8.90 -15.74
C ALA A 24 -55.90 8.02 -16.92
N GLN A 25 -55.61 6.71 -16.89
CA GLN A 25 -55.97 5.77 -17.97
C GLN A 25 -57.43 5.29 -17.95
N LYS A 26 -58.20 5.54 -16.88
CA LYS A 26 -59.58 5.00 -16.76
C LYS A 26 -60.66 5.78 -17.52
N ASN A 27 -60.37 6.97 -18.03
CA ASN A 27 -61.37 7.88 -18.63
C ASN A 27 -61.31 8.03 -20.16
N THR A 28 -60.57 7.16 -20.88
CA THR A 28 -60.56 7.15 -22.36
C THR A 28 -60.75 5.74 -22.93
N ARG A 29 -62.00 5.43 -23.33
CA ARG A 29 -62.33 4.38 -24.31
C ARG A 29 -63.01 5.03 -25.52
N PRO A 30 -62.47 4.86 -26.73
CA PRO A 30 -63.17 4.11 -27.78
C PRO A 30 -62.27 3.01 -28.35
N LYS A 31 -62.76 1.76 -28.50
CA LYS A 31 -63.53 1.19 -29.64
C LYS A 31 -62.60 0.82 -30.83
N PRO A 32 -62.62 -0.43 -31.32
CA PRO A 32 -61.47 -1.02 -32.02
C PRO A 32 -61.36 -0.60 -33.50
N ALA A 33 -60.13 -0.63 -34.02
CA ALA A 33 -59.82 -0.51 -35.43
C ALA A 33 -60.07 -1.85 -36.18
N PRO A 34 -60.43 -1.81 -37.48
CA PRO A 34 -60.54 -3.01 -38.30
C PRO A 34 -59.15 -3.57 -38.68
N GLU A 35 -59.09 -4.87 -38.95
CA GLU A 35 -57.87 -5.59 -39.36
C GLU A 35 -57.35 -5.14 -40.73
N LEU A 36 -56.02 -5.14 -40.88
CA LEU A 36 -55.32 -5.12 -42.16
C LEU A 36 -54.13 -6.09 -42.07
N THR A 37 -54.07 -7.01 -43.02
CA THR A 37 -53.03 -8.04 -43.18
C THR A 37 -51.73 -7.46 -43.78
N PRO A 38 -50.59 -8.17 -43.69
CA PRO A 38 -49.26 -7.56 -43.84
C PRO A 38 -48.84 -7.42 -45.30
N ASP A 39 -47.90 -6.51 -45.59
CA ASP A 39 -46.78 -6.82 -46.51
C ASP A 39 -45.64 -5.78 -46.57
N THR A 40 -44.45 -6.29 -46.90
CA THR A 40 -43.23 -5.67 -47.46
C THR A 40 -42.38 -4.58 -46.74
N VAL A 41 -41.15 -5.02 -46.49
CA VAL A 41 -39.82 -4.40 -46.35
C VAL A 41 -39.47 -3.25 -47.34
N ILE A 42 -38.54 -2.35 -46.95
CA ILE A 42 -37.39 -1.74 -47.72
C ILE A 42 -37.16 -0.20 -47.55
N SER A 43 -36.03 0.12 -46.90
CA SER A 43 -34.98 1.13 -47.20
C SER A 43 -35.17 2.67 -47.27
N SER A 44 -34.12 3.32 -46.74
CA SER A 44 -33.40 4.54 -47.18
C SER A 44 -33.94 5.97 -46.95
N ALA A 45 -32.99 6.79 -46.47
CA ALA A 45 -32.97 8.25 -46.40
C ALA A 45 -33.14 8.94 -47.76
N ASP A 46 -33.62 10.19 -47.80
CA ASP A 46 -32.71 11.37 -47.78
C ASP A 46 -33.45 12.73 -47.64
N THR A 47 -32.69 13.82 -47.72
CA THR A 47 -32.96 15.19 -47.22
C THR A 47 -33.74 16.18 -48.11
N LEU A 48 -34.50 17.08 -47.43
CA LEU A 48 -34.73 18.52 -47.76
C LEU A 48 -35.72 18.88 -48.95
N PRO A 49 -36.08 20.16 -49.24
CA PRO A 49 -37.16 20.87 -48.51
C PRO A 49 -38.08 21.87 -49.33
N ILE A 50 -39.10 22.44 -48.65
CA ILE A 50 -39.68 23.81 -48.84
C ILE A 50 -40.65 24.15 -50.02
N ARG A 51 -41.66 25.00 -49.69
CA ARG A 51 -42.65 25.78 -50.49
C ARG A 51 -43.73 24.98 -51.27
N ALA A 52 -45.04 25.14 -51.07
CA ALA A 52 -45.95 26.30 -50.82
C ALA A 52 -46.36 27.09 -52.09
N MET A 53 -47.62 26.89 -52.55
CA MET A 53 -48.59 27.97 -52.86
C MET A 53 -50.00 27.44 -53.22
N ASP A 54 -51.00 28.06 -52.60
CA ASP A 54 -52.27 28.62 -53.13
C ASP A 54 -53.27 27.82 -54.02
N SER A 55 -54.43 27.56 -53.40
CA SER A 55 -55.82 27.81 -53.87
C SER A 55 -56.31 27.47 -55.30
N VAL A 56 -57.36 26.64 -55.39
CA VAL A 56 -58.40 26.67 -56.45
C VAL A 56 -59.78 26.28 -55.88
N GLN A 57 -60.87 26.75 -56.51
CA GLN A 57 -62.30 26.52 -56.17
C GLN A 57 -63.04 25.87 -57.38
N ILE A 58 -64.37 25.65 -57.48
CA ILE A 58 -65.56 26.15 -56.76
C ILE A 58 -66.78 25.20 -57.03
N ALA A 59 -67.79 25.19 -56.14
CA ALA A 59 -69.15 24.67 -56.35
C ALA A 59 -69.32 23.13 -56.56
N THR A 60 -70.46 22.50 -56.26
CA THR A 60 -71.87 22.96 -56.25
C THR A 60 -72.73 22.44 -55.07
N HIS A 61 -73.77 23.22 -54.75
CA HIS A 61 -74.89 22.95 -53.81
C HIS A 61 -75.94 21.97 -54.40
N PRO A 62 -77.05 21.61 -53.69
CA PRO A 62 -77.35 21.63 -52.23
C PRO A 62 -78.01 20.33 -51.70
N ALA A 63 -77.98 20.09 -50.37
CA ALA A 63 -79.06 19.37 -49.68
C ALA A 63 -79.17 19.72 -48.18
N GLN A 64 -80.28 20.37 -47.82
CA GLN A 64 -81.06 20.20 -46.59
C GLN A 64 -80.36 20.26 -45.20
N ASN A 65 -80.64 21.35 -44.49
CA ASN A 65 -80.97 21.38 -43.05
C ASN A 65 -80.13 20.52 -42.09
N THR A 66 -78.82 20.75 -42.04
CA THR A 66 -78.06 20.49 -40.81
C THR A 66 -78.13 21.74 -39.94
N THR A 67 -78.89 21.70 -38.85
CA THR A 67 -78.75 22.68 -37.78
C THR A 67 -77.32 22.59 -37.27
N VAL A 68 -76.46 23.53 -37.67
CA VAL A 68 -75.12 23.66 -37.09
C VAL A 68 -75.34 24.07 -35.64
N LEU A 69 -75.39 23.07 -34.76
CA LEU A 69 -75.10 23.24 -33.35
C LEU A 69 -73.68 23.77 -33.27
N LEU A 70 -73.59 25.10 -33.28
CA LEU A 70 -72.47 25.86 -32.76
C LEU A 70 -72.47 25.57 -31.25
N LEU A 71 -72.01 24.36 -30.93
CA LEU A 71 -71.35 24.04 -29.67
C LEU A 71 -70.23 25.06 -29.58
N LYS A 72 -70.56 26.19 -28.96
CA LYS A 72 -69.61 27.07 -28.33
C LYS A 72 -68.90 26.18 -27.32
N GLU A 73 -67.82 25.56 -27.76
CA GLU A 73 -66.82 25.03 -26.86
C GLU A 73 -66.50 26.18 -25.94
N THR A 74 -67.05 26.12 -24.72
CA THR A 74 -66.47 26.89 -23.62
C THR A 74 -65.01 26.50 -23.62
N PRO A 75 -64.07 27.46 -23.70
CA PRO A 75 -62.65 27.14 -23.62
C PRO A 75 -62.37 26.68 -22.18
N GLY A 76 -62.70 25.42 -21.93
CA GLY A 76 -62.35 24.66 -20.76
C GLY A 76 -60.84 24.62 -20.79
N LYS A 77 -60.25 25.58 -20.08
CA LYS A 77 -58.86 25.95 -20.16
C LYS A 77 -58.05 24.70 -19.82
N ASP A 78 -57.53 24.01 -20.86
CA ASP A 78 -56.99 22.64 -20.78
C ASP A 78 -55.58 22.65 -20.18
N ASN A 79 -55.41 23.47 -19.14
CA ASN A 79 -54.19 23.76 -18.40
C ASN A 79 -53.57 22.46 -17.88
N MET A 80 -54.37 21.45 -17.54
CA MET A 80 -53.87 20.14 -17.10
C MET A 80 -52.95 19.49 -18.14
N LYS A 81 -53.23 19.65 -19.44
CA LYS A 81 -52.40 19.11 -20.53
C LYS A 81 -51.03 19.78 -20.62
N TYR A 82 -50.90 21.01 -20.13
CA TYR A 82 -49.63 21.76 -20.02
C TYR A 82 -48.96 21.65 -18.65
N VAL A 83 -49.74 21.49 -17.58
CA VAL A 83 -49.27 21.35 -16.19
C VAL A 83 -48.77 19.93 -15.90
N PHE A 84 -49.38 18.89 -16.46
CA PHE A 84 -48.97 17.51 -16.23
C PHE A 84 -47.52 17.23 -16.69
N PRO A 85 -47.08 17.65 -17.91
CA PRO A 85 -45.68 17.54 -18.31
C PRO A 85 -44.70 18.23 -17.35
N ILE A 86 -45.04 19.44 -16.88
CA ILE A 86 -44.22 20.21 -15.93
C ILE A 86 -44.14 19.49 -14.58
N LEU A 87 -45.26 18.95 -14.08
CA LEU A 87 -45.28 18.16 -12.85
C LEU A 87 -44.48 16.86 -12.99
N THR A 88 -44.57 16.15 -14.13
CA THR A 88 -43.76 14.95 -14.36
C THR A 88 -42.27 15.26 -14.49
N LEU A 89 -41.90 16.41 -15.06
CA LEU A 89 -40.50 16.88 -15.11
C LEU A 89 -39.97 17.16 -13.70
N LEU A 90 -40.71 17.92 -12.89
CA LEU A 90 -40.36 18.21 -11.50
C LEU A 90 -40.29 16.95 -10.64
N LEU A 91 -41.22 16.00 -10.84
CA LEU A 91 -41.23 14.71 -10.15
C LEU A 91 -40.02 13.86 -10.55
N GLY A 92 -39.66 13.81 -11.83
CA GLY A 92 -38.44 13.12 -12.30
C GLY A 92 -37.16 13.69 -11.69
N ILE A 93 -37.05 15.03 -11.64
CA ILE A 93 -35.93 15.72 -10.98
C ILE A 93 -35.88 15.40 -9.49
N LEU A 94 -37.04 15.41 -8.79
CA LEU A 94 -37.14 15.06 -7.37
C LEU A 94 -36.74 13.61 -7.10
N VAL A 95 -37.25 12.66 -7.90
CA VAL A 95 -36.97 11.22 -7.75
C VAL A 95 -35.49 10.94 -7.97
N ASN A 96 -34.88 11.47 -9.04
CA ASN A 96 -33.43 11.33 -9.27
C ASN A 96 -32.62 11.91 -8.10
N ARG A 97 -32.94 13.15 -7.68
CA ARG A 97 -32.21 13.81 -6.57
C ARG A 97 -32.33 13.06 -5.23
N VAL A 98 -33.48 12.41 -4.98
CA VAL A 98 -33.68 11.55 -3.80
C VAL A 98 -32.90 10.24 -3.92
N ILE A 99 -32.91 9.59 -5.09
CA ILE A 99 -32.12 8.37 -5.36
C ILE A 99 -30.62 8.65 -5.21
N ASP A 100 -30.12 9.73 -5.81
CA ASP A 100 -28.73 10.16 -5.72
C ASP A 100 -28.32 10.44 -4.27
N TYR A 101 -29.17 11.14 -3.51
CA TYR A 101 -28.95 11.38 -2.09
C TYR A 101 -28.82 10.08 -1.30
N PHE A 102 -29.74 9.12 -1.46
CA PHE A 102 -29.66 7.83 -0.78
C PHE A 102 -28.46 6.99 -1.25
N SER A 103 -28.11 7.04 -2.53
CA SER A 103 -26.95 6.35 -3.11
C SER A 103 -25.64 6.88 -2.51
N GLN A 104 -25.42 8.20 -2.56
CA GLN A 104 -24.29 8.87 -1.90
C GLN A 104 -24.30 8.68 -0.38
N HIS A 105 -25.48 8.58 0.24
CA HIS A 105 -25.58 8.30 1.67
C HIS A 105 -25.00 6.92 1.98
N LYS A 106 -25.46 5.89 1.26
CA LYS A 106 -25.03 4.49 1.39
C LYS A 106 -23.54 4.31 1.05
N ARG A 107 -23.05 4.97 -0.01
CA ARG A 107 -21.65 4.89 -0.48
C ARG A 107 -20.66 5.35 0.60
N VAL A 108 -20.79 6.61 1.03
CA VAL A 108 -19.96 7.20 2.11
C VAL A 108 -20.07 6.42 3.42
N SER A 109 -21.27 5.91 3.78
CA SER A 109 -21.46 5.06 4.96
C SER A 109 -20.73 3.72 4.86
N ARG A 110 -20.62 3.14 3.66
CA ARG A 110 -19.83 1.91 3.43
C ARG A 110 -18.34 2.20 3.51
N THR A 111 -17.87 3.26 2.86
CA THR A 111 -16.45 3.64 2.83
C THR A 111 -15.92 4.01 4.21
N GLY A 112 -16.64 4.83 4.99
CA GLY A 112 -16.22 5.16 6.36
C GLY A 112 -16.20 3.98 7.33
N ARG A 113 -17.14 3.03 7.19
CA ARG A 113 -17.09 1.75 7.92
C ARG A 113 -15.91 0.88 7.49
N ARG A 114 -15.55 0.89 6.20
CA ARG A 114 -14.34 0.22 5.71
C ARG A 114 -13.09 0.85 6.33
N TRP A 115 -12.90 2.18 6.22
CA TRP A 115 -11.81 2.90 6.89
C TRP A 115 -11.64 2.49 8.35
N LYS A 116 -12.74 2.47 9.13
CA LYS A 116 -12.71 2.05 10.53
C LYS A 116 -12.30 0.59 10.70
N ALA A 117 -12.85 -0.33 9.91
CA ALA A 117 -12.51 -1.75 9.98
C ALA A 117 -11.04 -2.01 9.63
N GLU A 118 -10.55 -1.46 8.52
CA GLU A 118 -9.15 -1.61 8.11
C GLU A 118 -8.21 -1.03 9.19
N LEU A 119 -8.53 0.12 9.79
CA LEU A 119 -7.74 0.67 10.91
C LEU A 119 -7.83 -0.14 12.20
N THR A 120 -8.94 -0.82 12.49
CA THR A 120 -8.99 -1.78 13.61
C THR A 120 -8.11 -3.00 13.32
N LEU A 121 -8.07 -3.48 12.08
CA LEU A 121 -7.21 -4.58 11.66
C LEU A 121 -5.70 -4.24 11.70
N MET A 122 -5.32 -2.97 11.82
CA MET A 122 -3.91 -2.54 11.96
C MET A 122 -3.30 -2.84 13.32
N GLU A 123 -4.10 -3.07 14.36
CA GLU A 123 -3.60 -3.35 15.72
C GLU A 123 -2.69 -4.61 15.75
N SER A 124 -3.15 -5.68 15.11
CA SER A 124 -2.43 -6.96 15.03
C SER A 124 -1.07 -6.89 14.29
N PRO A 125 -0.96 -6.36 13.06
CA PRO A 125 0.32 -6.28 12.37
C PRO A 125 1.29 -5.27 13.01
N ILE A 126 0.80 -4.23 13.70
CA ILE A 126 1.68 -3.34 14.49
C ILE A 126 2.30 -4.15 15.64
N GLN A 127 1.51 -4.91 16.40
CA GLN A 127 2.03 -5.76 17.48
C GLN A 127 3.02 -6.81 16.94
N GLN A 128 2.67 -7.52 15.85
CA GLN A 128 3.55 -8.49 15.21
C GLN A 128 4.88 -7.87 14.75
N GLN A 129 4.87 -6.63 14.28
CA GLN A 129 6.09 -5.92 13.90
C GLN A 129 6.96 -5.55 15.11
N ILE A 130 6.34 -5.17 16.24
CA ILE A 130 7.03 -4.94 17.53
C ILE A 130 7.67 -6.23 18.02
N ASP A 131 6.94 -7.34 18.02
CA ASP A 131 7.43 -8.66 18.47
C ASP A 131 8.57 -9.18 17.58
N SER A 132 8.47 -8.96 16.26
CA SER A 132 9.54 -9.28 15.31
C SER A 132 10.79 -8.43 15.53
N LEU A 133 10.64 -7.13 15.86
CA LEU A 133 11.77 -6.25 16.17
C LEU A 133 12.45 -6.66 17.48
N ASP A 134 11.69 -6.98 18.52
CA ASP A 134 12.23 -7.46 19.79
C ASP A 134 12.99 -8.79 19.64
N THR A 135 12.47 -9.71 18.83
CA THR A 135 13.13 -10.99 18.55
C THR A 135 14.41 -10.75 17.75
N PHE A 136 14.34 -9.96 16.68
CA PHE A 136 15.49 -9.60 15.86
C PHE A 136 16.60 -8.92 16.66
N VAL A 137 16.28 -7.96 17.54
CA VAL A 137 17.25 -7.27 18.40
C VAL A 137 17.90 -8.22 19.42
N LYS A 138 17.14 -9.16 20.00
CA LYS A 138 17.70 -10.17 20.93
C LYS A 138 18.66 -11.13 20.24
N GLU A 139 18.32 -11.58 19.04
CA GLU A 139 19.18 -12.47 18.25
C GLU A 139 20.44 -11.72 17.75
N LEU A 140 20.29 -10.49 17.25
CA LEU A 140 21.38 -9.71 16.68
C LEU A 140 22.44 -9.29 17.73
N ASN A 141 22.03 -9.13 19.00
CA ASN A 141 22.93 -8.81 20.11
C ASN A 141 23.78 -9.98 20.63
N LYS A 142 23.61 -11.20 20.11
CA LYS A 142 24.47 -12.33 20.48
C LYS A 142 25.89 -12.11 19.96
N ASP A 143 26.90 -12.46 20.76
CA ASP A 143 28.32 -12.52 20.38
C ASP A 143 28.62 -13.77 19.51
N VAL A 144 27.78 -14.00 18.51
CA VAL A 144 27.96 -15.00 17.44
C VAL A 144 27.80 -14.27 16.11
N TYR A 145 28.57 -14.68 15.11
CA TYR A 145 28.44 -14.10 13.78
C TYR A 145 27.28 -14.74 12.99
N ASP A 146 26.07 -14.23 13.24
CA ASP A 146 24.86 -14.52 12.46
C ASP A 146 24.08 -13.23 12.13
N ILE A 147 23.34 -13.26 11.02
CA ILE A 147 22.44 -12.22 10.53
C ILE A 147 21.00 -12.75 10.62
N PRO A 148 20.29 -12.52 11.74
CA PRO A 148 18.93 -13.03 11.92
C PRO A 148 17.96 -12.43 10.90
N LYS A 149 16.95 -13.23 10.50
CA LYS A 149 15.91 -12.80 9.57
C LYS A 149 14.92 -11.85 10.26
N LEU A 150 14.84 -10.61 9.78
CA LEU A 150 13.79 -9.67 10.16
C LEU A 150 12.51 -9.94 9.36
N SER A 151 11.37 -10.11 10.05
CA SER A 151 10.05 -10.14 9.41
C SER A 151 9.48 -8.73 9.32
N ILE A 152 9.23 -8.26 8.09
CA ILE A 152 8.64 -6.94 7.82
C ILE A 152 7.23 -7.15 7.27
N PHE A 153 6.20 -6.65 7.96
CA PHE A 153 4.79 -6.96 7.66
C PHE A 153 4.21 -6.06 6.56
N PRO A 154 3.90 -6.58 5.34
CA PRO A 154 3.51 -5.73 4.20
C PRO A 154 2.18 -4.99 4.38
N SER A 155 1.32 -5.43 5.30
CA SER A 155 0.09 -4.73 5.69
C SER A 155 0.36 -3.32 6.23
N LEU A 156 1.53 -3.08 6.82
CA LEU A 156 1.93 -1.78 7.36
C LEU A 156 2.31 -0.75 6.28
N LYS A 157 2.52 -1.17 5.03
CA LYS A 157 2.81 -0.32 3.87
C LYS A 157 1.64 0.62 3.48
N GLY A 158 0.46 0.40 4.04
CA GLY A 158 -0.69 1.29 3.84
C GLY A 158 -1.37 1.23 2.47
N ASP A 159 -0.99 0.30 1.58
CA ASP A 159 -1.56 0.18 0.21
C ASP A 159 -3.09 0.02 0.22
N VAL A 160 -3.66 -0.66 1.23
CA VAL A 160 -5.11 -0.76 1.43
C VAL A 160 -5.75 0.63 1.58
N PHE A 161 -5.15 1.51 2.38
CA PHE A 161 -5.66 2.87 2.60
C PHE A 161 -5.42 3.79 1.41
N ARG A 162 -4.37 3.57 0.61
CA ARG A 162 -4.17 4.27 -0.68
C ARG A 162 -5.34 4.03 -1.65
N SER A 163 -6.03 2.89 -1.55
CA SER A 163 -7.24 2.58 -2.32
C SER A 163 -8.54 3.21 -1.80
N LEU A 164 -8.50 3.86 -0.63
CA LEU A 164 -9.68 4.44 0.02
C LEU A 164 -9.76 5.95 -0.18
N ASP A 165 -10.95 6.44 -0.54
CA ASP A 165 -11.18 7.86 -0.80
C ASP A 165 -11.15 8.68 0.51
N LYS A 166 -10.21 9.63 0.60
CA LYS A 166 -10.04 10.56 1.72
C LYS A 166 -11.19 11.58 1.80
N SER A 167 -11.82 11.95 0.68
CA SER A 167 -12.99 12.84 0.63
C SER A 167 -14.25 12.16 1.18
N GLU A 168 -14.39 10.85 0.98
CA GLU A 168 -15.47 10.06 1.57
C GLU A 168 -15.28 9.84 3.07
N LEU A 169 -14.04 9.71 3.55
CA LEU A 169 -13.74 9.71 4.98
C LEU A 169 -14.17 11.02 5.64
N LEU A 170 -13.81 12.17 5.05
CA LEU A 170 -14.25 13.48 5.53
C LEU A 170 -15.78 13.59 5.55
N SER A 171 -16.43 13.20 4.45
CA SER A 171 -17.89 13.19 4.31
C SER A 171 -18.57 12.28 5.34
N TYR A 172 -17.94 11.15 5.69
CA TYR A 172 -18.44 10.23 6.70
C TYR A 172 -18.38 10.84 8.11
N ILE A 173 -17.24 11.43 8.48
CA ILE A 173 -17.04 12.05 9.79
C ILE A 173 -17.92 13.29 9.95
N GLN A 174 -18.01 14.15 8.93
CA GLN A 174 -18.82 15.39 8.95
C GLN A 174 -20.29 15.12 9.24
N ARG A 175 -20.86 14.06 8.66
CA ARG A 175 -22.26 13.64 8.90
C ARG A 175 -22.55 13.32 10.36
N LYS A 176 -21.52 13.01 11.16
CA LYS A 176 -21.65 12.70 12.59
C LYS A 176 -21.21 13.85 13.51
N SER A 177 -20.22 14.65 13.13
CA SER A 177 -19.73 15.77 13.95
C SER A 177 -20.59 17.04 13.87
N ARG A 178 -21.37 17.24 12.79
CA ARG A 178 -22.09 18.50 12.43
C ARG A 178 -21.18 19.72 12.18
N ASN A 179 -20.02 19.80 12.83
CA ASN A 179 -18.98 20.80 12.61
C ASN A 179 -17.99 20.32 11.53
N TYR A 180 -17.84 21.10 10.45
CA TYR A 180 -16.91 20.81 9.35
C TYR A 180 -15.43 20.90 9.76
N THR A 181 -15.04 21.95 10.48
CA THR A 181 -13.65 22.16 10.94
C THR A 181 -13.20 21.03 11.85
N GLU A 182 -14.09 20.52 12.70
CA GLU A 182 -13.82 19.35 13.53
C GLU A 182 -13.71 18.06 12.71
N ALA A 183 -14.55 17.90 11.68
CA ALA A 183 -14.48 16.76 10.76
C ALA A 183 -13.16 16.71 10.00
N VAL A 184 -12.69 17.86 9.49
CA VAL A 184 -11.38 18.00 8.83
C VAL A 184 -10.25 17.63 9.80
N LYS A 185 -10.25 18.14 11.03
CA LYS A 185 -9.23 17.78 12.04
C LYS A 185 -9.20 16.28 12.34
N LYS A 186 -10.38 15.64 12.45
CA LYS A 186 -10.49 14.19 12.68
C LYS A 186 -10.04 13.38 11.48
N ALA A 187 -10.47 13.73 10.26
CA ALA A 187 -10.07 13.06 9.02
C ALA A 187 -8.55 13.17 8.80
N ASN A 188 -7.98 14.36 8.99
CA ASN A 188 -6.54 14.59 8.85
C ASN A 188 -5.72 13.81 9.88
N LYS A 189 -6.19 13.66 11.13
CA LYS A 189 -5.50 12.77 12.09
C LYS A 189 -5.56 11.31 11.68
N VAL A 190 -6.71 10.81 11.21
CA VAL A 190 -6.85 9.44 10.71
C VAL A 190 -5.88 9.17 9.54
N VAL A 191 -5.84 10.05 8.56
CA VAL A 191 -4.94 9.96 7.40
C VAL A 191 -3.48 10.06 7.84
N GLY A 192 -3.15 11.03 8.69
CA GLY A 192 -1.80 11.23 9.21
C GLY A 192 -1.25 10.01 9.95
N THR A 193 -2.08 9.28 10.71
CA THR A 193 -1.64 8.02 11.35
C THR A 193 -1.30 6.93 10.34
N VAL A 194 -2.07 6.80 9.26
CA VAL A 194 -1.75 5.86 8.16
C VAL A 194 -0.44 6.25 7.48
N ASP A 195 -0.25 7.55 7.20
CA ASP A 195 0.97 8.05 6.58
C ASP A 195 2.19 7.85 7.51
N ILE A 196 2.05 8.03 8.83
CA ILE A 196 3.06 7.74 9.86
C ILE A 196 3.42 6.25 9.91
N LEU A 197 2.43 5.35 9.94
CA LEU A 197 2.65 3.90 9.94
C LEU A 197 3.35 3.42 8.66
N THR A 198 2.95 3.98 7.52
CA THR A 198 3.60 3.72 6.21
C THR A 198 5.07 4.14 6.25
N ASN A 199 5.35 5.34 6.79
CA ASN A 199 6.71 5.84 6.97
C ASN A 199 7.55 4.94 7.92
N HIS A 200 6.97 4.40 8.99
CA HIS A 200 7.68 3.45 9.86
C HIS A 200 8.04 2.15 9.12
N TYR A 201 7.16 1.66 8.25
CA TYR A 201 7.41 0.49 7.41
C TYR A 201 8.52 0.75 6.39
N ASP A 202 8.44 1.88 5.67
CA ASP A 202 9.41 2.22 4.63
C ASP A 202 10.81 2.46 5.22
N VAL A 203 10.91 3.20 6.34
CA VAL A 203 12.18 3.41 7.07
C VAL A 203 12.76 2.09 7.62
N LEU A 204 11.93 1.18 8.13
CA LEU A 204 12.42 -0.12 8.60
C LEU A 204 13.03 -0.94 7.46
N LYS A 205 12.33 -0.98 6.33
CA LYS A 205 12.79 -1.68 5.13
C LYS A 205 14.07 -1.08 4.57
N GLU A 206 14.17 0.25 4.54
CA GLU A 206 15.37 0.98 4.13
C GLU A 206 16.56 0.61 5.02
N LYS A 207 16.47 0.82 6.34
CA LYS A 207 17.59 0.57 7.27
C LYS A 207 18.01 -0.89 7.31
N PHE A 208 17.07 -1.84 7.20
CA PHE A 208 17.41 -3.27 7.11
C PHE A 208 18.15 -3.61 5.81
N ASN A 209 17.72 -3.06 4.67
CA ASN A 209 18.41 -3.29 3.39
C ASN A 209 19.82 -2.64 3.37
N GLU A 210 19.98 -1.44 3.93
CA GLU A 210 21.30 -0.81 4.11
C GLU A 210 22.23 -1.68 4.97
N PHE A 211 21.73 -2.18 6.09
CA PHE A 211 22.48 -3.08 6.98
C PHE A 211 22.92 -4.36 6.26
N LEU A 212 22.03 -5.01 5.50
CA LEU A 212 22.38 -6.19 4.70
C LEU A 212 23.44 -5.87 3.63
N ALA A 213 23.28 -4.76 2.90
CA ALA A 213 24.21 -4.36 1.85
C ALA A 213 25.62 -4.09 2.40
N LYS A 214 25.72 -3.30 3.47
CA LYS A 214 27.01 -3.00 4.12
C LYS A 214 27.65 -4.23 4.74
N THR A 215 26.89 -5.07 5.44
CA THR A 215 27.44 -6.29 6.04
C THR A 215 27.94 -7.26 4.95
N SER A 216 27.24 -7.33 3.81
CA SER A 216 27.72 -8.08 2.64
C SER A 216 29.00 -7.50 2.05
N GLN A 217 29.16 -6.16 2.01
CA GLN A 217 30.40 -5.52 1.57
C GLN A 217 31.56 -5.86 2.52
N CYS A 218 31.38 -5.68 3.83
CA CYS A 218 32.42 -6.02 4.80
C CYS A 218 32.78 -7.52 4.80
N ASN A 219 31.86 -8.42 4.47
CA ASN A 219 32.19 -9.85 4.28
C ASN A 219 33.11 -10.09 3.08
N GLN A 220 32.90 -9.36 1.98
CA GLN A 220 33.76 -9.42 0.79
C GLN A 220 35.15 -8.88 1.13
N GLU A 221 35.24 -7.70 1.73
CA GLU A 221 36.49 -7.08 2.21
C GLU A 221 37.25 -8.02 3.17
N LEU A 222 36.57 -8.65 4.13
CA LEU A 222 37.18 -9.60 5.07
C LEU A 222 37.73 -10.84 4.36
N THR A 223 37.01 -11.36 3.37
CA THR A 223 37.44 -12.52 2.57
C THR A 223 38.65 -12.18 1.72
N GLU A 224 38.67 -11.01 1.08
CA GLU A 224 39.81 -10.50 0.31
C GLU A 224 41.03 -10.32 1.21
N HIS A 225 40.89 -9.61 2.34
CA HIS A 225 41.99 -9.41 3.29
C HIS A 225 42.52 -10.73 3.88
N LEU A 226 41.67 -11.72 4.14
CA LEU A 226 42.10 -13.04 4.61
C LEU A 226 42.88 -13.82 3.53
N GLN A 227 42.47 -13.75 2.26
CA GLN A 227 43.22 -14.34 1.14
C GLN A 227 44.58 -13.67 0.95
N HIS A 228 44.64 -12.35 1.08
CA HIS A 228 45.88 -11.58 1.04
C HIS A 228 46.81 -11.94 2.21
N LEU A 229 46.27 -12.01 3.44
CA LEU A 229 47.01 -12.45 4.62
C LEU A 229 47.64 -13.84 4.45
N LEU A 230 46.86 -14.81 3.96
CA LEU A 230 47.34 -16.18 3.68
C LEU A 230 48.46 -16.20 2.64
N ARG A 231 48.36 -15.38 1.59
CA ARG A 231 49.41 -15.23 0.58
C ARG A 231 50.69 -14.64 1.18
N SER A 232 50.59 -13.55 1.94
CA SER A 232 51.76 -12.89 2.55
C SER A 232 52.44 -13.80 3.58
N PHE A 233 51.68 -14.56 4.36
CA PHE A 233 52.23 -15.57 5.27
C PHE A 233 52.99 -16.70 4.53
N SER A 234 52.45 -17.20 3.42
CA SER A 234 53.13 -18.18 2.57
C SER A 234 54.42 -17.63 1.92
N GLN A 235 54.40 -16.36 1.49
CA GLN A 235 55.58 -15.68 0.96
C GLN A 235 56.66 -15.48 2.04
N TYR A 236 56.27 -15.16 3.27
CA TYR A 236 57.19 -15.07 4.41
C TYR A 236 57.88 -16.41 4.71
N GLY A 237 57.12 -17.52 4.77
CA GLY A 237 57.71 -18.85 4.92
C GLY A 237 58.73 -19.18 3.83
N THR A 238 58.40 -18.87 2.57
CA THR A 238 59.32 -19.03 1.43
C THR A 238 60.59 -18.16 1.57
N ALA A 239 60.48 -16.97 2.19
CA ALA A 239 61.62 -16.08 2.42
C ALA A 239 62.52 -16.57 3.57
N VAL A 240 61.94 -17.18 4.61
CA VAL A 240 62.65 -17.85 5.70
C VAL A 240 63.40 -19.09 5.18
N GLU A 241 62.74 -19.96 4.40
CA GLU A 241 63.39 -21.11 3.73
C GLU A 241 64.64 -20.69 2.94
N LYS A 242 64.53 -19.62 2.13
CA LYS A 242 65.64 -19.10 1.33
C LYS A 242 66.78 -18.57 2.19
N GLN A 243 66.49 -17.89 3.30
CA GLN A 243 67.50 -17.42 4.24
C GLN A 243 68.30 -18.57 4.86
N HIS A 244 67.63 -19.69 5.16
CA HIS A 244 68.25 -20.88 5.76
C HIS A 244 68.68 -21.94 4.74
N GLY A 245 68.85 -21.57 3.47
CA GLY A 245 69.41 -22.46 2.44
C GLY A 245 68.53 -23.66 2.07
N GLY A 246 67.21 -23.54 2.22
CA GLY A 246 66.24 -24.61 1.98
C GLY A 246 65.92 -25.48 3.21
N ALA A 247 66.31 -25.05 4.41
CA ALA A 247 65.84 -25.67 5.65
C ALA A 247 64.34 -25.40 5.88
N ASN A 248 63.68 -26.30 6.62
CA ASN A 248 62.26 -26.20 6.98
C ASN A 248 61.98 -24.87 7.75
N PRO A 249 61.01 -24.03 7.32
CA PRO A 249 60.79 -22.73 7.94
C PRO A 249 60.29 -22.85 9.39
N LEU A 250 59.73 -23.99 9.80
CA LEU A 250 59.33 -24.27 11.18
C LEU A 250 60.51 -24.37 12.17
N SER A 251 61.76 -24.35 11.68
CA SER A 251 62.95 -24.23 12.55
C SER A 251 63.26 -22.77 12.95
N ASP A 252 62.64 -21.79 12.31
CA ASP A 252 62.70 -20.39 12.74
C ASP A 252 61.60 -20.12 13.78
N ASP A 253 61.98 -19.65 14.97
CA ASP A 253 61.05 -19.41 16.07
C ASP A 253 60.02 -18.31 15.73
N GLY A 254 60.39 -17.32 14.91
CA GLY A 254 59.50 -16.26 14.45
C GLY A 254 58.41 -16.82 13.53
N TYR A 255 58.79 -17.48 12.46
CA TYR A 255 57.86 -18.16 11.55
C TYR A 255 56.96 -19.16 12.27
N ARG A 256 57.54 -20.00 13.14
CA ARG A 256 56.79 -20.99 13.91
C ARG A 256 55.75 -20.35 14.82
N SER A 257 56.08 -19.25 15.52
CA SER A 257 55.13 -18.56 16.39
C SER A 257 53.89 -18.04 15.65
N LEU A 258 54.03 -17.63 14.39
CA LEU A 258 52.92 -17.26 13.52
C LEU A 258 52.20 -18.51 13.00
N HIS A 259 52.94 -19.53 12.53
CA HIS A 259 52.39 -20.78 12.02
C HIS A 259 51.46 -21.48 13.01
N ASP A 260 51.86 -21.56 14.28
CA ASP A 260 51.08 -22.20 15.35
C ASP A 260 49.69 -21.54 15.51
N LEU A 261 49.54 -20.24 15.21
CA LEU A 261 48.24 -19.55 15.18
C LEU A 261 47.39 -19.89 13.94
N PHE A 262 48.00 -19.98 12.76
CA PHE A 262 47.29 -20.38 11.53
C PHE A 262 46.82 -21.84 11.62
N ASP A 263 47.64 -22.74 12.16
CA ASP A 263 47.31 -24.15 12.36
C ASP A 263 46.22 -24.36 13.42
N ALA A 264 46.22 -23.57 14.50
CA ALA A 264 45.19 -23.67 15.53
C ALA A 264 43.81 -23.10 15.10
N HIS A 265 43.76 -22.10 14.22
CA HIS A 265 42.55 -21.28 14.03
C HIS A 265 42.09 -21.06 12.59
N ILE A 266 42.98 -21.18 11.60
CA ILE A 266 42.63 -20.96 10.18
C ILE A 266 42.52 -22.28 9.43
N TYR A 267 43.59 -23.07 9.36
CA TYR A 267 43.62 -24.32 8.60
C TYR A 267 42.51 -25.33 8.98
N PRO A 268 42.09 -25.51 10.25
CA PRO A 268 41.03 -26.45 10.62
C PRO A 268 39.65 -26.12 10.05
N LYS A 269 39.44 -24.88 9.59
CA LYS A 269 38.17 -24.37 9.05
C LYS A 269 38.31 -23.93 7.57
N GLN A 270 39.45 -24.19 6.94
CA GLN A 270 39.74 -23.74 5.57
C GLN A 270 38.82 -24.36 4.51
N ASP A 271 38.46 -25.64 4.66
CA ASP A 271 37.61 -26.35 3.70
C ASP A 271 36.12 -25.99 3.82
N THR A 272 35.64 -25.63 5.02
CA THR A 272 34.23 -25.28 5.25
C THR A 272 33.95 -23.78 5.17
N GLY A 273 34.90 -22.96 5.57
CA GLY A 273 34.70 -21.51 5.71
C GLY A 273 33.87 -21.11 6.94
N ASP A 274 33.55 -22.05 7.84
CA ASP A 274 32.69 -21.84 9.01
C ASP A 274 33.41 -21.09 10.16
N TYR A 275 33.91 -19.90 9.86
CA TYR A 275 34.57 -19.02 10.80
C TYR A 275 33.57 -18.17 11.57
N ASP A 276 33.53 -18.30 12.89
CA ASP A 276 33.00 -17.22 13.72
C ASP A 276 34.06 -16.10 13.76
N ILE A 277 33.74 -14.96 13.13
CA ILE A 277 34.68 -13.85 12.98
C ILE A 277 34.98 -13.16 14.32
N TYR A 278 34.12 -13.30 15.34
CA TYR A 278 34.37 -12.78 16.68
C TYR A 278 35.29 -13.72 17.46
N GLU A 279 35.12 -15.03 17.33
CA GLU A 279 36.10 -16.02 17.82
C GLU A 279 37.48 -15.79 17.19
N LEU A 280 37.56 -15.61 15.85
CA LEU A 280 38.80 -15.29 15.17
C LEU A 280 39.42 -13.97 15.64
N LYS A 281 38.60 -12.94 15.96
CA LYS A 281 39.11 -11.67 16.48
C LYS A 281 39.97 -11.87 17.71
N ASP A 282 39.44 -12.60 18.68
CA ASP A 282 40.03 -12.76 20.01
C ASP A 282 41.08 -13.88 20.08
N ARG A 283 40.95 -14.94 19.28
CA ARG A 283 41.86 -16.10 19.31
C ARG A 283 42.94 -16.08 18.23
N PHE A 284 42.73 -15.39 17.12
CA PHE A 284 43.66 -15.36 16.00
C PHE A 284 44.20 -13.96 15.71
N PHE A 285 43.37 -12.99 15.35
CA PHE A 285 43.86 -11.70 14.86
C PHE A 285 44.57 -10.86 15.92
N ILE A 286 44.05 -10.80 17.16
CA ILE A 286 44.73 -10.09 18.25
C ILE A 286 46.09 -10.77 18.59
N PRO A 287 46.16 -12.09 18.90
CA PRO A 287 47.43 -12.78 19.12
C PRO A 287 48.42 -12.69 17.95
N LEU A 288 47.93 -12.71 16.70
CA LEU A 288 48.77 -12.58 15.50
C LEU A 288 49.43 -11.21 15.43
N ILE A 289 48.69 -10.13 15.70
CA ILE A 289 49.23 -8.76 15.71
C ILE A 289 50.22 -8.58 16.87
N GLU A 290 49.97 -9.19 18.03
CA GLU A 290 50.91 -9.20 19.16
C GLU A 290 52.22 -9.94 18.80
N ALA A 291 52.13 -11.12 18.18
CA ALA A 291 53.29 -11.88 17.70
C ALA A 291 54.10 -11.10 16.65
N LEU A 292 53.43 -10.50 15.67
CA LEU A 292 54.06 -9.63 14.66
C LEU A 292 54.72 -8.39 15.30
N GLY A 293 54.18 -7.87 16.40
CA GLY A 293 54.81 -6.78 17.18
C GLY A 293 56.20 -7.13 17.73
N HIS A 294 56.47 -8.42 18.00
CA HIS A 294 57.81 -8.90 18.35
C HIS A 294 58.74 -9.03 17.13
N LEU A 295 58.19 -9.18 15.92
CA LEU A 295 58.89 -9.29 14.65
C LEU A 295 59.04 -7.95 13.90
N ARG A 296 58.66 -6.81 14.50
CA ARG A 296 58.63 -5.44 13.92
C ARG A 296 59.88 -4.91 13.19
N HIS A 297 61.01 -5.63 13.25
CA HIS A 297 62.27 -5.28 12.58
C HIS A 297 62.56 -6.20 11.38
N ASP A 298 61.64 -7.12 11.06
CA ASP A 298 61.68 -7.98 9.89
C ASP A 298 60.72 -7.42 8.83
N ASP A 299 61.24 -6.65 7.88
CA ASP A 299 60.44 -6.01 6.82
C ASP A 299 59.58 -7.00 6.01
N ARG A 300 59.93 -8.30 6.04
CA ARG A 300 59.17 -9.37 5.35
C ARG A 300 57.81 -9.65 6.00
N THR A 301 57.58 -9.20 7.23
CA THR A 301 56.31 -9.42 7.95
C THR A 301 55.32 -8.25 7.79
N LEU A 302 55.72 -7.15 7.14
CA LEU A 302 54.88 -5.94 7.00
C LEU A 302 53.54 -6.23 6.32
N ASP A 303 53.54 -6.92 5.16
CA ASP A 303 52.31 -7.28 4.45
C ASP A 303 51.38 -8.18 5.28
N ILE A 304 51.94 -9.03 6.16
CA ILE A 304 51.15 -9.86 7.09
C ILE A 304 50.47 -8.96 8.12
N GLN A 305 51.22 -8.01 8.69
CA GLN A 305 50.68 -7.07 9.69
C GLN A 305 49.60 -6.17 9.10
N ASP A 306 49.80 -5.65 7.89
CA ASP A 306 48.83 -4.80 7.20
C ASP A 306 47.52 -5.56 6.91
N HIS A 307 47.60 -6.78 6.36
CA HIS A 307 46.41 -7.57 6.06
C HIS A 307 45.72 -8.14 7.31
N ALA A 308 46.47 -8.50 8.36
CA ALA A 308 45.89 -8.88 9.66
C ALA A 308 45.15 -7.71 10.32
N THR A 309 45.73 -6.51 10.27
CA THR A 309 45.11 -5.27 10.77
C THR A 309 43.87 -4.90 9.95
N ALA A 310 43.92 -5.08 8.62
CA ALA A 310 42.76 -4.87 7.75
C ALA A 310 41.60 -5.82 8.10
N CYS A 311 41.86 -7.12 8.25
CA CYS A 311 40.85 -8.09 8.71
C CYS A 311 40.22 -7.68 10.05
N LEU A 312 41.04 -7.29 11.03
CA LEU A 312 40.57 -6.84 12.34
C LEU A 312 39.67 -5.60 12.24
N ASN A 313 40.07 -4.61 11.43
CA ASN A 313 39.27 -3.42 11.17
C ASN A 313 37.92 -3.76 10.52
N THR A 314 37.88 -4.69 9.56
CA THR A 314 36.63 -5.12 8.92
C THR A 314 35.71 -5.87 9.91
N ILE A 315 36.26 -6.69 10.81
CA ILE A 315 35.48 -7.32 11.90
C ILE A 315 34.89 -6.25 12.84
N HIS A 316 35.65 -5.20 13.15
CA HIS A 316 35.14 -4.06 13.93
C HIS A 316 34.03 -3.29 13.18
N ALA A 317 34.15 -3.09 11.86
CA ALA A 317 33.11 -2.49 11.04
C ALA A 317 31.81 -3.31 11.06
N ILE A 318 31.90 -4.63 10.92
CA ILE A 318 30.73 -5.54 11.04
C ILE A 318 30.07 -5.42 12.42
N LYS A 319 30.86 -5.39 13.51
CA LYS A 319 30.32 -5.21 14.87
C LYS A 319 29.67 -3.83 15.05
N ALA A 320 30.21 -2.77 14.43
CA ALA A 320 29.62 -1.43 14.43
C ALA A 320 28.28 -1.37 13.67
N GLU A 321 28.18 -2.01 12.50
CA GLU A 321 26.92 -2.08 11.74
C GLU A 321 25.84 -2.90 12.45
N LYS A 322 26.18 -4.00 13.15
CA LYS A 322 25.23 -4.68 14.05
C LYS A 322 24.72 -3.71 15.14
N GLY A 323 25.62 -2.94 15.76
CA GLY A 323 25.25 -1.93 16.77
C GLY A 323 24.34 -0.81 16.22
N TYR A 324 24.64 -0.30 15.01
CA TYR A 324 23.80 0.67 14.31
C TYR A 324 22.40 0.11 14.02
N MET A 325 22.31 -1.13 13.55
CA MET A 325 21.03 -1.77 13.26
C MET A 325 20.21 -2.06 14.53
N VAL A 326 20.85 -2.48 15.64
CA VAL A 326 20.20 -2.61 16.96
C VAL A 326 19.58 -1.28 17.41
N HIS A 327 20.33 -0.18 17.31
CA HIS A 327 19.86 1.15 17.69
C HIS A 327 18.65 1.61 16.84
N ASN A 328 18.74 1.46 15.51
CA ASN A 328 17.65 1.81 14.61
C ASN A 328 16.39 0.96 14.84
N ALA A 329 16.55 -0.35 15.05
CA ALA A 329 15.45 -1.25 15.37
C ALA A 329 14.74 -0.84 16.66
N GLY A 330 15.49 -0.43 17.70
CA GLY A 330 14.94 0.14 18.93
C GLY A 330 14.09 1.39 18.69
N ILE A 331 14.63 2.39 17.99
CA ILE A 331 13.90 3.63 17.66
C ILE A 331 12.62 3.34 16.85
N ILE A 332 12.68 2.42 15.89
CA ILE A 332 11.53 2.05 15.06
C ILE A 332 10.48 1.28 15.89
N LYS A 333 10.92 0.42 16.82
CA LYS A 333 10.03 -0.27 17.77
C LYS A 333 9.27 0.74 18.64
N GLU A 334 9.96 1.70 19.25
CA GLU A 334 9.34 2.76 20.07
C GLU A 334 8.27 3.54 19.28
N ARG A 335 8.55 3.84 18.00
CA ARG A 335 7.61 4.50 17.08
C ARG A 335 6.38 3.65 16.78
N TYR A 336 6.53 2.34 16.62
CA TYR A 336 5.39 1.42 16.50
C TYR A 336 4.59 1.30 17.80
N GLU A 337 5.25 1.20 18.96
CA GLU A 337 4.58 1.19 20.26
C GLU A 337 3.77 2.47 20.50
N ALA A 338 4.31 3.64 20.15
CA ALA A 338 3.59 4.91 20.21
C ALA A 338 2.36 4.92 19.29
N SER A 339 2.52 4.40 18.06
CA SER A 339 1.42 4.28 17.10
C SER A 339 0.31 3.34 17.58
N LEU A 340 0.68 2.23 18.23
CA LEU A 340 -0.24 1.27 18.85
C LEU A 340 -1.02 1.91 20.01
N LYS A 341 -0.32 2.66 20.88
CA LYS A 341 -0.93 3.40 22.01
C LYS A 341 -1.92 4.48 21.53
N GLU A 342 -1.66 5.13 20.39
CA GLU A 342 -2.57 6.13 19.81
C GLU A 342 -3.79 5.55 19.08
N LEU A 343 -3.70 4.33 18.54
CA LEU A 343 -4.71 3.75 17.64
C LEU A 343 -6.14 3.72 18.25
N PRO A 344 -6.37 3.34 19.52
CA PRO A 344 -7.70 3.37 20.14
C PRO A 344 -8.35 4.76 20.13
N ASP A 345 -7.56 5.82 20.36
CA ASP A 345 -8.05 7.20 20.39
C ASP A 345 -8.36 7.76 19.00
N ILE A 346 -7.81 7.15 17.95
CA ILE A 346 -8.13 7.44 16.55
C ILE A 346 -9.38 6.67 16.14
N LEU A 347 -9.52 5.41 16.56
CA LEU A 347 -10.75 4.61 16.35
C LEU A 347 -11.98 5.25 17.02
N LYS A 348 -11.84 5.84 18.22
CA LYS A 348 -12.88 6.65 18.87
C LYS A 348 -13.31 7.89 18.04
N LYS A 349 -12.41 8.43 17.21
CA LYS A 349 -12.68 9.61 16.35
C LYS A 349 -13.37 9.26 15.03
N MET A 350 -13.51 7.96 14.70
CA MET A 350 -14.34 7.44 13.62
C MET A 350 -15.65 6.85 14.19
N PRO A 351 -16.73 7.63 14.27
CA PRO A 351 -17.95 7.23 14.97
C PRO A 351 -18.83 6.25 14.17
#